data_AF-A0A820DZ63-F1
#
_entry.id   AF-A0A820DZ63-F1
#
_cell.length_a   1.000
_cell.length_b   1.000
_cell.length_c   1.000
_cell.angle_alpha   90.00
_cell.angle_beta   90.00
_cell.angle_gamma   90.00
#
_symmetry.space_group_name_H-M   'P 1'
#
loop_
_entity.id
_entity.type
_entity.pdbx_description
1 polymer ?
#
loop_
_entity_poly.entity_id
_entity_poly.type
_entity_poly.pdbx_seq_one_letter_code
_entity_poly.pdbx_strand_id
1 'polypeptide(L)'
;MIVLKPTEQTPLSALYGAALMKEANFLQGVVNIIPGDGPECGYTIAVHAHIDKVACTSSVEVGKKIREAATTSNLKCVTFELSQ
;
A
#
# COMPACT_ATOMS: atom_id res chain seq x y z
N MET A 1 3.09 8.32 -9.10
CA MET A 1 2.29 8.58 -7.89
C MET A 1 2.34 7.35 -7.00
N ILE A 2 2.27 7.51 -5.68
CA ILE A 2 2.34 6.43 -4.71
C ILE A 2 1.13 6.54 -3.78
N VAL A 3 0.53 5.39 -3.48
CA VAL A 3 -0.42 5.22 -2.38
C VAL A 3 0.24 4.31 -1.37
N LEU A 4 0.56 4.85 -0.19
CA LEU A 4 1.20 4.13 0.91
C LEU A 4 0.17 3.82 1.99
N LYS A 5 -0.03 2.52 2.25
CA LYS A 5 -0.81 2.04 3.40
C LYS A 5 0.16 1.60 4.50
N PRO A 6 0.31 2.35 5.61
CA PRO A 6 1.09 1.90 6.75
C PRO A 6 0.31 0.83 7.54
N THR A 7 1.01 0.08 8.39
CA THR A 7 0.36 -0.86 9.31
C THR A 7 -0.51 -0.12 10.32
N GLU A 8 -1.65 -0.69 10.68
CA GLU A 8 -2.64 -0.09 11.58
C GLU A 8 -2.11 0.14 13.01
N GLN A 9 -1.09 -0.60 13.41
CA GLN A 9 -0.44 -0.54 14.72
C GLN A 9 0.48 0.67 14.85
N THR A 10 1.12 1.11 13.77
CA THR A 10 2.14 2.19 13.79
C THR A 10 2.01 3.19 12.63
N PRO A 11 0.83 3.82 12.43
CA PRO A 11 0.61 4.72 11.29
C PRO A 11 1.24 6.11 11.44
N LEU A 12 1.53 6.54 12.68
CA LEU A 12 1.84 7.93 12.99
C LEU A 12 3.13 8.43 12.32
N SER A 13 4.17 7.60 12.23
CA SER A 13 5.43 7.99 11.59
C SER A 13 5.26 8.25 10.10
N ALA A 14 4.42 7.45 9.42
CA ALA A 14 4.12 7.66 8.02
C ALA A 14 3.36 8.98 7.82
N LEU A 15 2.34 9.25 8.65
CA LEU A 15 1.59 10.49 8.61
C LEU A 15 2.45 11.73 8.90
N TYR A 16 3.38 11.64 9.85
CA TYR A 16 4.36 12.70 10.08
C TYR A 16 5.27 12.90 8.87
N GLY A 17 5.69 11.82 8.22
CA GLY A 17 6.39 11.86 6.93
C GLY A 17 5.61 12.62 5.86
N ALA A 18 4.28 12.46 5.78
CA ALA A 18 3.45 13.24 4.85
C ALA A 18 3.48 14.75 5.15
N ALA A 19 3.50 15.14 6.43
CA ALA A 19 3.63 16.55 6.81
C ALA A 19 4.98 17.12 6.36
N LEU A 20 6.07 16.38 6.56
CA LEU A 20 7.40 16.78 6.09
C LEU A 20 7.48 16.86 4.56
N MET A 21 6.85 15.94 3.83
CA MET A 21 6.79 16.00 2.36
C MET A 21 6.05 17.26 1.87
N LYS A 22 5.00 17.67 2.59
CA LYS A 22 4.28 18.91 2.30
C LYS A 22 5.17 20.13 2.54
N GLU A 23 5.92 20.17 3.64
CA GLU A 23 6.90 21.23 3.92
C GLU A 23 8.04 21.25 2.89
N ALA A 24 8.43 20.09 2.37
CA ALA A 24 9.42 19.94 1.31
C ALA A 24 8.90 20.26 -0.10
N ASN A 25 7.67 20.77 -0.24
CA ASN A 25 7.04 21.18 -1.50
C ASN A 25 6.89 20.03 -2.53
N PHE A 26 6.61 18.81 -2.07
CA PHE A 26 6.17 17.75 -2.99
C PHE A 26 4.85 18.17 -3.65
N LEU A 27 4.70 17.88 -4.95
CA LEU A 27 3.45 18.13 -5.66
C LEU A 27 2.32 17.30 -5.05
N GLN A 28 1.14 17.93 -4.92
CA GLN A 28 -0.05 17.26 -4.38
C GLN A 28 -0.38 16.00 -5.21
N GLY A 29 -0.69 14.90 -4.52
CA GLY A 29 -1.05 13.62 -5.15
C GLY A 29 0.13 12.75 -5.57
N VAL A 30 1.38 13.22 -5.48
CA VAL A 30 2.57 12.39 -5.76
C VAL A 30 2.71 11.28 -4.72
N VAL A 31 2.49 11.60 -3.45
CA VAL A 31 2.46 10.64 -2.33
C VAL A 31 1.16 10.81 -1.58
N ASN A 32 0.38 9.74 -1.46
CA ASN A 32 -0.86 9.68 -0.69
C ASN A 32 -0.67 8.62 0.39
N ILE A 33 -0.85 8.98 1.65
CA ILE A 33 -0.72 8.05 2.78
C ILE A 33 -2.11 7.81 3.35
N ILE A 34 -2.55 6.55 3.35
CA ILE A 34 -3.90 6.16 3.76
C ILE A 34 -3.78 5.09 4.85
N PRO A 35 -3.84 5.47 6.13
CA PRO A 35 -3.98 4.51 7.22
C PRO A 35 -5.31 3.77 7.10
N GLY A 36 -5.29 2.50 7.45
CA GLY A 36 -6.46 1.62 7.44
C GLY A 36 -6.05 0.23 7.90
N ASP A 37 -6.98 -0.70 8.01
CA ASP A 37 -6.64 -2.08 8.31
C ASP A 37 -6.15 -2.84 7.05
N GLY A 38 -5.53 -4.00 7.25
CA GLY A 38 -5.14 -4.87 6.13
C GLY A 38 -6.33 -5.42 5.33
N PRO A 39 -7.35 -6.02 5.97
CA PRO A 39 -8.46 -6.68 5.28
C PRO A 39 -9.30 -5.78 4.38
N GLU A 40 -9.52 -4.52 4.74
CA GLU A 40 -10.31 -3.58 3.93
C GLU A 40 -9.39 -2.73 3.06
N CYS A 41 -8.51 -1.92 3.66
CA CYS A 41 -7.71 -0.95 2.92
C CYS A 41 -6.64 -1.63 2.05
N GLY A 42 -5.91 -2.59 2.62
CA GLY A 42 -4.89 -3.35 1.88
C GLY A 42 -5.48 -4.17 0.72
N TYR A 43 -6.62 -4.83 0.95
CA TYR A 43 -7.33 -5.57 -0.10
C TYR A 43 -7.82 -4.64 -1.22
N THR A 44 -8.42 -3.50 -0.86
CA THR A 44 -8.91 -2.51 -1.83
C THR A 44 -7.79 -2.03 -2.75
N ILE A 45 -6.61 -1.74 -2.19
CA ILE A 45 -5.40 -1.39 -2.97
C ILE A 45 -5.00 -2.55 -3.90
N ALA A 46 -5.01 -3.79 -3.40
CA ALA A 46 -4.62 -4.96 -4.18
C ALA A 46 -5.56 -5.24 -5.37
N VAL A 47 -6.86 -4.95 -5.26
CA VAL A 47 -7.84 -5.14 -6.35
C VAL A 47 -8.06 -3.90 -7.22
N HIS A 48 -7.53 -2.73 -6.84
CA HIS A 48 -7.80 -1.48 -7.55
C HIS A 48 -7.36 -1.54 -9.02
N ALA A 49 -8.29 -1.29 -9.94
CA ALA A 49 -8.05 -1.44 -11.39
C ALA A 49 -7.04 -0.44 -11.95
N HIS A 50 -6.92 0.74 -11.35
CA HIS A 50 -6.01 1.80 -11.78
C HIS A 50 -4.67 1.82 -11.01
N ILE A 51 -4.36 0.77 -10.25
CA ILE A 51 -3.02 0.62 -9.64
C ILE A 51 -2.20 -0.30 -10.53
N ASP A 52 -1.06 0.21 -11.00
CA ASP A 52 -0.19 -0.50 -11.94
C ASP A 52 0.70 -1.55 -11.26
N LYS A 53 1.07 -1.32 -10.00
CA LYS A 53 1.97 -2.19 -9.23
C LYS A 53 1.66 -2.14 -7.74
N VAL A 54 1.79 -3.28 -7.06
CA VAL A 54 1.77 -3.39 -5.60
C VAL A 54 3.11 -3.91 -5.09
N ALA A 55 3.68 -3.21 -4.12
CA ALA A 55 4.80 -3.70 -3.33
C ALA A 55 4.33 -3.90 -1.89
N CYS A 56 4.59 -5.05 -1.31
CA CYS A 56 4.08 -5.39 0.01
C CYS A 56 5.16 -6.07 0.87
N THR A 57 5.22 -5.65 2.14
CA THR A 57 5.97 -6.31 3.20
C THR A 57 4.98 -6.86 4.22
N SER A 58 4.86 -8.19 4.30
CA SER A 58 3.84 -8.85 5.12
C SER A 58 4.18 -10.31 5.43
N SER A 59 3.29 -11.02 6.14
CA SER A 59 3.39 -12.48 6.26
C SER A 59 3.12 -13.20 4.94
N VAL A 60 3.57 -14.46 4.83
CA VAL A 60 3.30 -15.33 3.68
C VAL A 60 1.79 -15.46 3.41
N GLU A 61 0.98 -15.54 4.47
CA GLU A 61 -0.48 -15.68 4.38
C GLU A 61 -1.13 -14.48 3.70
N VAL A 62 -0.72 -13.27 4.08
CA VAL A 62 -1.20 -12.02 3.48
C VAL A 62 -0.67 -11.89 2.05
N GLY A 63 0.60 -12.23 1.80
CA GLY A 63 1.20 -12.21 0.47
C GLY A 63 0.44 -13.07 -0.55
N LYS A 64 -0.02 -14.25 -0.13
CA LYS A 64 -0.88 -15.12 -0.95
C LYS A 64 -2.19 -14.43 -1.33
N LYS A 65 -2.88 -13.80 -0.36
CA LYS A 65 -4.13 -13.05 -0.59
C LYS A 65 -3.91 -11.87 -1.54
N ILE A 66 -2.82 -11.13 -1.41
CA ILE A 66 -2.50 -10.01 -2.31
C ILE A 66 -2.22 -10.51 -3.72
N ARG A 67 -1.47 -11.61 -3.89
CA ARG A 67 -1.22 -12.18 -5.22
C ARG A 67 -2.51 -12.64 -5.90
N GLU A 68 -3.41 -13.27 -5.14
CA GLU A 68 -4.73 -13.66 -5.64
C GLU A 68 -5.54 -12.43 -6.08
N ALA A 69 -5.64 -11.41 -5.22
CA ALA A 69 -6.35 -10.15 -5.50
C ALA A 69 -5.79 -9.42 -6.74
N ALA A 70 -4.46 -9.39 -6.90
CA ALA A 70 -3.83 -8.83 -8.09
C ALA A 70 -4.17 -9.62 -9.35
N THR A 71 -4.22 -10.95 -9.24
CA THR A 71 -4.52 -11.86 -10.37
C THR A 71 -5.97 -11.75 -10.82
N THR A 72 -6.91 -11.62 -9.90
CA THR A 72 -8.35 -11.52 -10.19
C THR A 72 -8.81 -10.13 -10.61
N SER A 73 -7.96 -9.10 -10.49
CA SER A 73 -8.27 -7.73 -10.87
C SER A 73 -7.71 -7.37 -12.25
N ASN A 74 -6.49 -6.82 -12.31
CA ASN A 74 -5.88 -6.30 -13.55
C ASN A 74 -4.51 -6.94 -13.85
N LEU A 75 -4.16 -8.05 -13.19
CA LEU A 75 -2.87 -8.72 -13.31
C LEU A 75 -1.67 -7.79 -13.04
N LYS A 76 -1.85 -6.80 -12.15
CA LYS A 76 -0.80 -5.88 -11.73
C LYS A 76 0.42 -6.61 -11.20
N CYS A 77 1.59 -6.06 -11.49
CA CYS A 77 2.85 -6.59 -10.97
C CYS A 77 2.85 -6.52 -9.43
N VAL A 78 3.32 -7.61 -8.81
CA VAL A 78 3.48 -7.70 -7.35
C VAL A 78 4.93 -7.96 -6.97
N THR A 79 5.40 -7.29 -5.93
CA THR A 79 6.71 -7.54 -5.30
C THR A 79 6.50 -7.75 -3.81
N PHE A 80 7.12 -8.80 -3.27
CA PHE A 80 6.91 -9.21 -1.89
C PHE A 80 8.22 -9.27 -1.12
N GLU A 81 8.20 -8.73 0.09
CA GLU A 81 9.14 -9.04 1.15
C GLU A 81 8.36 -9.79 2.23
N LEU A 82 8.57 -11.11 2.33
CA LEU A 82 7.73 -11.99 3.17
C LEU A 82 8.44 -12.41 4.45
N SER A 83 7.75 -12.23 5.58
CA SER A 83 8.10 -12.91 6.83
C SER A 83 7.31 -14.22 6.96
N GLN A 84 7.87 -15.19 7.69
CA GLN A 84 7.11 -16.36 8.14
C GLN A 84 5.89 -15.91 8.95
#